data_AF-A0A099GLM3-F1
#
_entry.id   AF-A0A099GLM3-F1
#
_cell.length_a   1.000
_cell.length_b   1.000
_cell.length_c   1.000
_cell.angle_alpha   90.00
_cell.angle_beta   90.00
_cell.angle_gamma   90.00
#
_symmetry.space_group_name_H-M   'P 1'
#
loop_
_entity.id
_entity.type
_entity.pdbx_description
1 polymer ?
#
loop_
_entity_poly.entity_id
_entity_poly.type
_entity_poly.pdbx_seq_one_letter_code
_entity_poly.pdbx_strand_id
1 'polypeptide(L)' 'MAAGYCAAGMREWCRLRGFTSEDVRNGIPAEVMLATGCEQAAAVVRQAEKRAALEAGGAAE' A
#
# COMPACT_ATOMS: atom_id res chain seq x y z
N MET A 1 7.29 6.53 17.76
CA MET A 1 7.31 7.69 16.84
C MET A 1 6.80 7.22 15.48
N ALA A 2 5.49 7.34 15.24
CA ALA A 2 4.90 6.93 13.96
C ALA A 2 5.43 7.86 12.87
N ALA A 3 5.95 7.28 11.79
CA ALA A 3 6.68 8.00 10.75
C ALA A 3 5.83 9.10 10.09
N GLY A 4 6.04 10.35 10.51
CA GLY A 4 5.48 11.56 9.87
C GLY A 4 5.93 11.75 8.42
N TYR A 5 6.80 10.88 7.90
CA TYR A 5 7.26 10.87 6.52
C TYR A 5 6.17 10.43 5.53
N CYS A 6 5.16 9.67 5.98
CA CYS A 6 4.09 9.21 5.09
C CYS A 6 3.02 10.28 4.85
N ALA A 7 2.71 11.16 5.81
CA ALA A 7 1.49 11.96 5.72
C ALA A 7 1.49 12.99 4.58
N ALA A 8 2.61 13.69 4.33
CA ALA A 8 2.69 14.70 3.27
C ALA A 8 2.83 14.07 1.88
N GLY A 9 3.80 13.15 1.71
CA GLY A 9 4.03 12.47 0.43
C GLY A 9 2.86 11.58 0.01
N MET A 10 2.23 10.89 0.95
CA MET A 10 1.04 10.07 0.66
C MET A 10 -0.17 10.92 0.31
N ARG A 11 -0.38 12.08 0.97
CA ARG A 11 -1.47 13.00 0.60
C ARG A 11 -1.31 13.54 -0.81
N GLU A 12 -0.09 13.96 -1.17
CA GLU A 12 0.18 14.43 -2.53
C GLU A 12 0.02 13.32 -3.57
N TRP A 13 0.56 12.12 -3.28
CA TRP A 13 0.38 10.96 -4.14
C TRP A 13 -1.09 10.59 -4.33
N CYS A 14 -1.88 10.58 -3.24
CA CYS A 14 -3.32 10.35 -3.30
C CYS A 14 -4.01 11.41 -4.18
N ARG A 15 -3.68 12.69 -4.01
CA ARG A 15 -4.22 13.78 -4.84
C ARG A 15 -3.90 13.60 -6.33
N LEU A 16 -2.66 13.24 -6.65
CA LEU A 16 -2.20 13.06 -8.04
C LEU A 16 -2.80 11.83 -8.72
N ARG A 17 -3.16 10.80 -7.93
CA ARG A 17 -3.69 9.53 -8.44
C ARG A 17 -5.21 9.37 -8.26
N GLY A 18 -5.87 10.37 -7.67
CA GLY A 18 -7.31 10.36 -7.47
C GLY A 18 -7.79 9.52 -6.29
N PHE A 19 -6.92 9.19 -5.34
CA PHE A 19 -7.31 8.50 -4.11
C PHE A 19 -7.69 9.50 -3.02
N THR A 20 -8.66 9.10 -2.21
CA THR A 20 -9.05 9.81 -1.00
C THR A 20 -8.35 9.19 0.21
N SER A 21 -8.36 9.93 1.33
CA SER A 21 -7.89 9.38 2.61
C SER A 21 -8.77 8.24 3.14
N GLU A 22 -9.98 8.10 2.60
CA GLU A 22 -10.90 7.01 2.94
C GLU A 22 -10.52 5.73 2.20
N ASP A 23 -10.14 5.81 0.92
CA ASP A 23 -9.61 4.68 0.15
C ASP A 23 -8.37 4.06 0.83
N VAL A 24 -7.48 4.90 1.35
CA VAL A 24 -6.30 4.43 2.10
C VAL A 24 -6.70 3.69 3.38
N ARG A 25 -7.74 4.14 4.07
CA ARG A 25 -8.24 3.51 5.30
C ARG A 25 -8.99 2.21 5.03
N ASN A 26 -9.76 2.16 3.95
CA ASN A 26 -10.53 0.99 3.53
C ASN A 26 -9.66 -0.04 2.80
N GLY A 27 -8.47 0.38 2.34
CA GLY A 27 -7.58 -0.42 1.52
C GLY A 27 -7.80 -0.13 0.04
N ILE A 28 -6.69 0.09 -0.68
CA ILE A 28 -6.69 0.26 -2.13
C ILE A 28 -6.37 -1.10 -2.76
N PRO A 29 -7.13 -1.55 -3.78
CA PRO A 29 -6.82 -2.79 -4.47
C PRO A 29 -5.42 -2.78 -5.09
N ALA A 30 -4.71 -3.90 -5.01
CA ALA A 30 -3.33 -4.02 -5.49
C ALA A 30 -3.20 -3.73 -6.99
N GLU A 31 -4.18 -4.15 -7.81
CA GLU A 31 -4.22 -3.85 -9.25
C GLU A 31 -4.24 -2.34 -9.53
N VAL A 32 -4.99 -1.58 -8.72
CA VAL A 32 -5.14 -0.14 -8.84
C VAL A 32 -3.83 0.55 -8.42
N MET A 33 -3.18 0.05 -7.37
CA MET A 33 -1.86 0.54 -6.94
C MET A 33 -0.78 0.30 -8.01
N LEU A 34 -0.77 -0.88 -8.64
CA LEU A 34 0.18 -1.22 -9.70
C LEU A 34 -0.07 -0.42 -10.98
N ALA A 35 -1.33 -0.19 -11.34
CA ALA A 35 -1.72 0.62 -12.50
C ALA A 35 -1.22 2.08 -12.42
N THR A 36 -0.91 2.58 -11.22
CA THR A 36 -0.32 3.93 -11.08
C THR A 36 1.09 4.04 -11.68
N GLY A 37 1.80 2.92 -11.89
CA GLY A 37 3.20 2.90 -12.31
C GLY A 37 4.16 3.51 -11.27
N CYS A 38 3.71 3.70 -10.03
CA CYS A 38 4.53 4.26 -8.96
C CYS A 38 5.38 3.16 -8.30
N GLU A 39 6.70 3.34 -8.29
CA GLU A 39 7.63 2.38 -7.66
C GLU A 39 7.33 2.17 -6.17
N GLN A 40 6.95 3.23 -5.46
CA GLN A 40 6.59 3.14 -4.04
C GLN A 40 5.31 2.31 -3.84
N ALA A 41 4.31 2.49 -4.70
CA ALA A 41 3.07 1.70 -4.65
C ALA A 41 3.36 0.22 -4.94
N ALA A 42 4.20 -0.07 -5.93
CA ALA A 42 4.63 -1.43 -6.23
C ALA A 42 5.41 -2.08 -5.07
N ALA A 43 6.27 -1.31 -4.39
CA ALA A 43 6.99 -1.79 -3.21
C ALA A 43 6.04 -2.14 -2.04
N VAL A 44 4.99 -1.34 -1.83
CA VAL A 44 3.95 -1.63 -0.83
C VAL A 44 3.21 -2.92 -1.16
N VAL A 45 2.80 -3.11 -2.42
CA VAL A 45 2.13 -4.34 -2.88
C VAL A 45 3.03 -5.56 -2.66
N ARG A 46 4.30 -5.52 -3.08
CA ARG A 46 5.26 -6.62 -2.88
C ARG A 46 5.46 -6.96 -1.39
N GLN A 47 5.52 -5.95 -0.54
CA GLN A 47 5.65 -6.17 0.90
C GLN A 47 4.39 -6.82 1.50
N ALA A 48 3.21 -6.45 1.02
CA ALA A 48 1.96 -7.09 1.42
C ALA A 48 1.90 -8.56 0.96
N GLU A 49 2.30 -8.85 -0.28
CA GLU A 49 2.40 -10.23 -0.79
C GLU A 49 3.38 -11.08 0.04
N LYS A 50 4.55 -10.52 0.38
CA LYS A 50 5.53 -11.21 1.24
C LYS A 50 4.95 -11.55 2.61
N ARG A 51 4.16 -10.64 3.20
CA ARG A 51 3.49 -10.89 4.49
C ARG A 51 2.44 -11.97 4.36
N ALA A 52 1.57 -11.89 3.34
CA ALA A 52 0.55 -12.89 3.07
C ALA A 52 1.16 -14.30 2.87
N ALA A 53 2.30 -14.40 2.18
CA ALA A 53 3.02 -15.65 2.00
C ALA A 53 3.57 -16.22 3.33
N LEU A 54 4.07 -15.35 4.22
CA LEU A 54 4.51 -15.76 5.56
C LEU A 54 3.34 -16.23 6.44
N GLU A 55 2.19 -15.55 6.36
CA GLU A 55 0.99 -15.92 7.12
C GLU A 55 0.36 -17.22 6.59
N ALA A 56 0.36 -17.44 5.27
CA ALA A 56 -0.07 -18.69 4.66
C ALA A 56 0.87 -19.86 4.97
N GLY A 57 2.18 -19.58 5.14
CA GLY A 57 3.17 -20.56 5.58
C GLY A 57 3.18 -20.83 7.09
N GLY A 58 2.53 -19.98 7.90
CA GLY A 58 2.44 -20.11 9.36
C GLY A 58 1.18 -20.84 9.87
N ALA A 59 0.29 -21.29 8.98
CA ALA A 59 -0.88 -22.10 9.30
C ALA A 59 -0.63 -23.62 9.20
N ALA A 60 0.64 -24.02 9.30
CA ALA A 60 1.08 -25.41 9.25
C ALA A 60 2.03 -25.73 10.42
N GLU A 61 1.62 -25.42 11.65
CA GLU A 61 2.17 -26.03 12.88
C GLU A 61 1.05 -26.29 13.89
#